data_AF-A0A6G6Y2T0-F1
#
_entry.id   AF-A0A6G6Y2T0-F1
#
_cell.length_a   1.000
_cell.length_b   1.000
_cell.length_c   1.000
_cell.angle_alpha   90.00
_cell.angle_beta   90.00
_cell.angle_gamma   90.00
#
_symmetry.space_group_name_H-M   'P 1'
#
loop_
_entity.id
_entity.type
_entity.pdbx_description
1 polymer ?
#
loop_
_entity_poly.entity_id
_entity_poly.type
_entity_poly.pdbx_seq_one_letter_code
_entity_poly.pdbx_strand_id
1 'polypeptide(L)' 'MTTEAETFRARADAEAALAAQSDLANVRDRHLRSQAAWEAMATRSERVATQRARNEAAKAAG' A
#
# COMPACT_ATOMS: atom_id res chain seq x y z
N MET A 1 -10.61 13.14 1.33
CA MET A 1 -9.14 13.20 1.37
C MET A 1 -8.65 11.77 1.45
N THR A 2 -7.92 11.29 0.44
CA THR A 2 -7.45 9.90 0.37
C THR A 2 -6.25 9.72 1.31
N THR A 3 -6.20 8.63 2.06
CA THR A 3 -5.07 8.34 2.95
C THR A 3 -3.83 7.90 2.16
N GLU A 4 -2.65 7.99 2.76
CA GLU A 4 -1.41 7.44 2.16
C GLU A 4 -1.57 5.94 1.88
N ALA A 5 -2.18 5.20 2.82
CA ALA A 5 -2.48 3.78 2.65
C ALA A 5 -3.35 3.51 1.43
N GLU A 6 -4.46 4.24 1.27
CA GLU A 6 -5.35 4.11 0.10
C GLU A 6 -4.63 4.44 -1.21
N THR A 7 -3.76 5.46 -1.20
CA THR A 7 -2.95 5.81 -2.38
C THR A 7 -2.00 4.67 -2.76
N PHE A 8 -1.32 4.07 -1.78
CA PHE A 8 -0.41 2.95 -2.02
C PHE A 8 -1.17 1.69 -2.47
N ARG A 9 -2.37 1.43 -1.93
CA ARG A 9 -3.24 0.33 -2.39
C ARG A 9 -3.64 0.52 -3.85
N ALA A 10 -4.11 1.70 -4.23
CA ALA A 10 -4.48 1.98 -5.61
C ALA A 10 -3.30 1.80 -6.59
N ARG A 11 -2.07 2.12 -6.16
CA ARG A 11 -0.85 1.85 -6.95
C ARG A 11 -0.54 0.37 -7.06
N ALA A 12 -0.66 -0.39 -5.96
CA ALA A 12 -0.50 -1.85 -5.99
C ALA A 12 -1.49 -2.50 -6.95
N ASP A 13 -2.76 -2.12 -6.90
CA ASP A 13 -3.81 -2.64 -7.77
C ASP A 13 -3.55 -2.32 -9.25
N ALA A 14 -3.07 -1.10 -9.54
CA ALA A 14 -2.69 -0.71 -10.90
C ALA A 14 -1.52 -1.56 -11.43
N GLU A 15 -0.49 -1.82 -10.61
CA GLU A 15 0.63 -2.67 -10.99
C GLU A 15 0.21 -4.14 -11.18
N ALA A 16 -0.70 -4.63 -10.33
CA ALA A 16 -1.29 -5.97 -10.48
C ALA A 16 -2.03 -6.11 -11.82
N ALA A 17 -2.84 -5.09 -12.17
CA ALA A 17 -3.55 -5.05 -13.45
C ALA A 17 -2.59 -5.01 -14.65
N LEU A 18 -1.48 -4.27 -14.55
CA LEU A 18 -0.44 -4.22 -15.60
C LEU A 18 0.30 -5.56 -15.73
N ALA A 19 0.61 -6.21 -14.61
CA ALA A 19 1.21 -7.54 -14.61
C ALA A 19 0.31 -8.57 -15.31
N ALA A 20 -1.00 -8.55 -15.02
CA ALA A 20 -1.98 -9.44 -15.62
C ALA A 20 -2.13 -9.24 -17.15
N GLN A 21 -1.94 -8.02 -17.63
CA GLN A 21 -2.00 -7.68 -19.06
C GLN A 21 -0.66 -7.87 -19.80
N SER A 22 0.43 -8.13 -19.07
CA SER A 22 1.77 -8.23 -19.67
C SER A 22 2.02 -9.64 -20.20
N ASP A 23 2.25 -9.77 -21.51
CA ASP A 23 2.63 -11.04 -22.14
C ASP A 23 4.11 -11.38 -21.96
N LEU A 24 4.96 -10.36 -21.77
CA LEU A 24 6.40 -10.53 -21.56
C LEU A 24 6.71 -10.81 -20.09
N ALA A 25 7.34 -11.95 -19.82
CA ALA A 25 7.65 -12.40 -18.46
C ALA A 25 8.51 -11.40 -17.66
N ASN A 26 9.54 -10.82 -18.28
CA ASN A 26 10.40 -9.82 -17.63
C ASN A 26 9.65 -8.53 -17.26
N VAL A 27 8.65 -8.14 -18.06
CA VAL A 27 7.80 -6.97 -17.80
C VAL A 27 6.81 -7.29 -16.68
N ARG A 28 6.17 -8.47 -16.73
CA ARG A 28 5.29 -8.97 -15.67
C ARG A 28 6.01 -9.01 -14.32
N ASP A 29 7.21 -9.57 -14.25
CA ASP A 29 8.01 -9.65 -13.03
C ASP A 29 8.40 -8.27 -12.48
N ARG A 30 8.61 -7.27 -13.35
CA ARG A 30 8.84 -5.89 -12.90
C ARG A 30 7.58 -5.32 -12.25
N HIS A 31 6.40 -5.51 -12.85
CA HIS A 31 5.14 -5.05 -12.30
C HIS A 31 4.81 -5.75 -10.98
N LEU A 32 5.02 -7.07 -10.87
CA LEU A 32 4.83 -7.81 -9.62
C LEU A 32 5.76 -7.32 -8.49
N ARG A 33 7.02 -7.01 -8.79
CA ARG A 33 7.94 -6.41 -7.81
C ARG A 33 7.50 -5.00 -7.38
N SER A 34 7.01 -4.19 -8.33
CA SER A 34 6.45 -2.86 -8.05
C SER A 34 5.22 -2.99 -7.14
N GLN A 35 4.27 -3.85 -7.50
CA GLN A 35 3.09 -4.18 -6.70
C GLN A 35 3.48 -4.53 -5.26
N ALA A 36 4.40 -5.48 -5.07
CA ALA A 36 4.82 -5.91 -3.73
C ALA A 36 5.43 -4.76 -2.91
N ALA A 37 6.18 -3.85 -3.54
CA ALA A 37 6.71 -2.67 -2.88
C ALA A 37 5.59 -1.70 -2.44
N TRP A 38 4.59 -1.47 -3.30
CA TRP A 38 3.42 -0.65 -2.95
C TRP A 38 2.58 -1.26 -1.83
N GLU A 39 2.36 -2.59 -1.85
CA GLU A 39 1.65 -3.31 -0.79
C GLU A 39 2.36 -3.20 0.56
N ALA A 40 3.69 -3.30 0.57
CA ALA A 40 4.48 -3.13 1.78
C ALA A 40 4.37 -1.71 2.35
N MET A 41 4.36 -0.69 1.50
CA MET A 41 4.16 0.70 1.92
C MET A 41 2.74 0.95 2.44
N ALA A 42 1.72 0.39 1.78
CA ALA A 42 0.33 0.45 2.23
C ALA A 42 0.20 -0.13 3.65
N THR A 43 0.69 -1.35 3.85
CA THR A 43 0.67 -2.06 5.14
C THR A 43 1.38 -1.26 6.23
N ARG A 44 2.55 -0.67 5.91
CA ARG A 44 3.28 0.18 6.86
C ARG A 44 2.48 1.44 7.21
N SER A 45 1.88 2.10 6.24
CA SER A 45 1.06 3.30 6.43
C SER A 45 -0.16 3.01 7.30
N GLU A 46 -0.88 1.91 7.03
CA GLU A 46 -2.01 1.44 7.84
C GLU A 46 -1.59 1.26 9.30
N ARG A 47 -0.48 0.55 9.54
CA ARG A 47 0.04 0.32 10.89
C ARG A 47 0.38 1.61 11.63
N VAL A 48 1.02 2.58 10.95
CA VAL A 48 1.37 3.88 11.54
C VAL A 48 0.10 4.67 11.87
N ALA A 49 -0.89 4.70 10.98
CA ALA A 49 -2.16 5.38 11.22
C ALA A 49 -2.90 4.78 12.42
N THR A 50 -2.97 3.45 12.51
CA THR A 50 -3.56 2.75 13.66
C THR A 50 -2.82 3.08 14.96
N GLN A 51 -1.48 3.06 14.96
CA GLN A 51 -0.71 3.38 16.17
C GLN A 51 -0.92 4.82 16.62
N ARG A 52 -0.97 5.78 15.67
CA ARG A 52 -1.27 7.18 15.98
C ARG A 52 -2.65 7.32 16.62
N ALA A 53 -3.69 6.71 16.04
CA ALA A 53 -5.04 6.76 16.59
C ALA A 53 -5.10 6.21 18.03
N ARG A 54 -4.40 5.09 18.30
CA ARG A 54 -4.29 4.52 19.65
C ARG A 54 -3.60 5.47 20.64
N ASN A 55 -2.50 6.10 20.23
CA ASN A 55 -1.76 7.01 21.08
C ASN A 55 -2.57 8.27 21.40
N GLU A 56 -3.30 8.82 20.42
CA GLU A 56 -4.16 9.99 20.64
C GLU A 56 -5.34 9.66 21.57
N ALA A 57 -5.95 8.48 21.42
CA ALA A 57 -6.99 8.03 22.35
C ALA A 57 -6.46 7.86 23.79
N ALA A 58 -5.24 7.33 23.94
CA ALA A 58 -4.62 7.17 25.26
C ALA A 58 -4.31 8.52 25.92
N LYS A 59 -3.83 9.52 25.15
CA LYS A 59 -3.60 10.88 25.64
C LYS A 59 -4.88 11.60 26.04
N ALA A 60 -5.98 11.37 25.32
CA ALA A 60 -7.26 12.03 25.63
C ALA A 60 -7.94 11.45 26.88
N ALA A 61 -7.55 10.25 27.33
CA ALA A 61 -8.14 9.55 28.45
C ALA A 61 -7.39 9.74 29.79
N GLY A 62 -6.23 10.41 29.79
CA GLY A 62 -5.41 10.69 30.97
C GLY A 62 -5.18 12.17 31.17
#